data_AF-W9JVF3-F1
#
_entry.id   AF-W9JVF3-F1
#
_cell.length_a   1.000
_cell.length_b   1.000
_cell.length_c   1.000
_cell.angle_alpha   90.00
_cell.angle_beta   90.00
_cell.angle_gamma   90.00
#
_symmetry.space_group_name_H-M   'P 1'
#
loop_
_entity.id
_entity.type
_entity.pdbx_description
1 polymer ?
#
loop_
_entity_poly.entity_id
_entity_poly.type
_entity_poly.pdbx_seq_one_letter_code
_entity_poly.pdbx_strand_id
1 'polypeptide(L)'
;MPRLLKFFGKSTMTRRHLDDCDWSIPLSITKRRRAQTPGKLSLLLACPVEIQLSVLAFLFKEDLVALSLVNRHLANIAQPILHKEVDVSCPTRGTKGEPNPLVLVVRTLLARPDLAQAVQHLRFDGYDFPARKVDVIPTTRLTHLTRNDKGKAVELIRSSGLEDAIGWAKCFLGGQVDSIVALLVALTPRVRTIYLGEDFSVEVHYLRLLFEPQHLTALNTSSLHKFEYLRDVTVNNHAATYYHRRFDFTNVFQSFFHLHMLDRLYISGSFPEDSRPVVAGKKLEHLSRLDLKRIGEAELEQILSLAPNLTNLAYTYAWYSKTGDSSTQPLTLDLSTLRNSLEGHRLKLRWLELLAIDNTDVLKQNTLCPLGLQGSPLKLHDFSNLRIVFIPWIFINGPSHGTHTSPLQYVIPKSVVFLSLTDDLHRQPYWGWNIKDIKRMVTDYLQYVKEAKTALTALYMVGPLLGEAWTAKESFSTRTLARSAGVRFSAVTMTVAENRESGEVKERYRRYGKGPRGA
;
A
#
# COMPACT_ATOMS: atom_id res chain seq x y z
N MET A 1 14.82 -16.63 -34.77
CA MET A 1 16.01 -16.79 -35.64
C MET A 1 15.88 -15.83 -36.81
N PRO A 2 16.98 -15.30 -37.38
CA PRO A 2 18.32 -15.07 -36.81
C PRO A 2 18.83 -13.63 -37.16
N ARG A 3 19.93 -13.03 -36.69
CA ARG A 3 21.32 -13.49 -36.50
C ARG A 3 22.13 -12.45 -35.66
N LEU A 4 22.98 -13.01 -34.78
CA LEU A 4 24.41 -12.70 -34.54
C LEU A 4 24.79 -11.35 -33.86
N LEU A 5 25.73 -11.27 -32.90
CA LEU A 5 26.95 -12.05 -32.68
C LEU A 5 27.25 -12.33 -31.19
N LYS A 6 27.83 -13.52 -30.95
CA LYS A 6 28.68 -13.90 -29.81
C LYS A 6 30.08 -13.29 -29.98
N PHE A 7 30.82 -13.07 -28.90
CA PHE A 7 32.15 -13.68 -28.69
C PHE A 7 32.57 -13.63 -27.20
N PHE A 8 33.43 -14.59 -26.85
CA PHE A 8 33.71 -15.19 -25.55
C PHE A 8 34.80 -14.51 -24.72
N GLY A 9 34.89 -14.88 -23.43
CA GLY A 9 36.15 -14.89 -22.70
C GLY A 9 36.04 -15.27 -21.22
N LYS A 10 35.92 -16.57 -20.90
CA LYS A 10 36.27 -17.11 -19.58
C LYS A 10 37.77 -17.47 -19.59
N SER A 11 38.51 -17.09 -18.56
CA SER A 11 39.74 -17.76 -18.18
C SER A 11 39.85 -17.83 -16.65
N THR A 12 40.24 -18.99 -16.18
CA THR A 12 40.42 -19.43 -14.79
C THR A 12 41.90 -19.46 -14.42
N MET A 13 42.20 -19.27 -13.12
CA MET A 13 43.47 -19.58 -12.41
C MET A 13 44.68 -18.68 -12.76
N THR A 14 45.59 -18.27 -11.86
CA THR A 14 46.20 -18.92 -10.68
C THR A 14 46.90 -17.89 -9.76
N ARG A 15 47.13 -18.28 -8.50
CA ARG A 15 48.00 -17.65 -7.48
C ARG A 15 49.50 -17.85 -7.78
N ARG A 16 50.35 -16.86 -7.46
CA ARG A 16 51.73 -16.90 -6.88
C ARG A 16 52.27 -15.45 -6.89
N HIS A 17 52.55 -14.80 -5.76
CA HIS A 17 53.69 -14.86 -4.83
C HIS A 17 54.71 -13.73 -5.07
N LEU A 18 54.82 -12.88 -4.04
CA LEU A 18 55.99 -12.20 -3.43
C LEU A 18 56.94 -11.30 -4.23
N ASP A 19 57.12 -10.13 -3.60
CA ASP A 19 58.36 -9.40 -3.31
C ASP A 19 59.06 -8.49 -4.33
N ASP A 20 59.21 -7.25 -3.82
CA ASP A 20 60.41 -6.44 -3.75
C ASP A 20 60.69 -5.27 -4.71
N CYS A 21 60.97 -4.16 -4.02
CA CYS A 21 61.90 -3.07 -4.30
C CYS A 21 61.50 -1.88 -5.22
N ASP A 22 61.10 -0.80 -4.52
CA ASP A 22 61.93 0.39 -4.25
C ASP A 22 62.20 1.48 -5.33
N TRP A 23 62.03 2.72 -4.83
CA TRP A 23 62.47 4.05 -5.31
C TRP A 23 62.05 4.55 -6.71
N SER A 24 61.30 5.66 -6.76
CA SER A 24 61.80 6.96 -7.26
C SER A 24 60.66 7.97 -7.48
N ILE A 25 60.70 9.06 -6.71
CA ILE A 25 59.99 10.31 -7.01
C ILE A 25 60.80 11.06 -8.08
N PRO A 26 60.15 11.66 -9.10
CA PRO A 26 60.68 12.89 -9.67
C PRO A 26 59.66 14.02 -9.53
N LEU A 27 60.05 14.99 -8.70
CA LEU A 27 59.62 16.38 -8.78
C LEU A 27 59.88 16.90 -10.20
N SER A 28 58.83 17.32 -10.91
CA SER A 28 58.99 18.21 -12.05
C SER A 28 57.92 19.31 -12.07
N ILE A 29 58.37 20.47 -11.58
CA ILE A 29 58.25 21.81 -12.16
C ILE A 29 56.87 22.21 -12.71
N THR A 30 56.33 23.20 -12.01
CA THR A 30 55.19 24.07 -12.32
C THR A 30 55.17 24.60 -13.76
N LYS A 31 54.28 24.06 -14.59
CA LYS A 31 53.75 24.80 -15.75
C LYS A 31 52.57 25.66 -15.32
N ARG A 32 52.82 26.97 -15.19
CA ARG A 32 51.81 28.04 -15.18
C ARG A 32 50.76 27.73 -16.25
N ARG A 33 49.56 27.30 -15.83
CA ARG A 33 48.38 27.30 -16.71
C ARG A 33 48.06 28.76 -17.03
N ARG A 34 48.23 29.12 -18.30
CA ARG A 34 47.63 30.33 -18.89
C ARG A 34 46.15 30.35 -18.51
N ALA A 35 45.68 31.49 -18.02
CA ALA A 35 44.26 31.75 -17.81
C ALA A 35 43.52 31.52 -19.14
N GLN A 36 42.73 30.46 -19.20
CA GLN A 36 41.69 30.33 -20.22
C GLN A 36 40.62 31.38 -19.90
N THR A 37 40.33 32.22 -20.89
CA THR A 37 39.16 33.09 -20.97
C THR A 37 37.89 32.37 -20.47
N PRO A 38 36.96 33.08 -19.79
CA PRO A 38 35.75 32.46 -19.27
C PRO A 38 34.91 31.99 -20.46
N GLY A 39 34.91 30.68 -20.71
CA GLY A 39 33.97 30.07 -21.65
C GLY A 39 32.55 30.44 -21.22
N LYS A 40 31.73 30.86 -22.20
CA LYS A 40 30.30 31.16 -22.04
C LYS A 40 29.70 30.28 -20.94
N LEU A 41 29.30 30.90 -19.82
CA LEU A 41 28.45 30.24 -18.84
C LEU A 41 27.29 29.62 -19.62
N SER A 42 27.00 28.33 -19.39
CA SER A 42 25.87 27.69 -20.04
C SER A 42 24.63 28.56 -19.84
N LEU A 43 23.84 28.78 -20.89
CA LEU A 43 22.69 29.70 -20.88
C LEU A 43 21.76 29.47 -19.67
N LEU A 44 21.63 28.21 -19.25
CA LEU A 44 20.89 27.82 -18.05
C LEU A 44 21.44 28.43 -16.75
N LEU A 45 22.76 28.47 -16.57
CA LEU A 45 23.40 29.05 -15.37
C LEU A 45 23.26 30.58 -15.33
N ALA A 46 23.03 31.22 -16.48
CA ALA A 46 22.78 32.65 -16.58
C ALA A 46 21.31 33.04 -16.30
N CYS A 47 20.38 32.08 -16.30
CA CYS A 47 18.98 32.33 -15.98
C CYS A 47 18.76 32.54 -14.47
N PRO A 48 17.72 33.29 -14.05
CA PRO A 48 17.26 33.33 -12.67
C PRO A 48 16.94 31.94 -12.08
N VAL A 49 17.05 31.80 -10.76
CA VAL A 49 16.88 30.51 -10.06
C VAL A 49 15.49 29.92 -10.26
N GLU A 50 14.47 30.76 -10.42
CA GLU A 50 13.09 30.37 -10.66
C GLU A 50 12.93 29.68 -12.03
N ILE A 51 13.62 30.20 -13.05
CA ILE A 51 13.64 29.60 -14.39
C ILE A 51 14.42 28.28 -14.33
N GLN A 52 15.56 28.26 -13.64
CA GLN A 52 16.34 27.04 -13.46
C GLN A 52 15.52 25.95 -12.77
N LEU A 53 14.85 26.26 -11.66
CA LEU A 53 13.97 25.34 -10.94
C LEU A 53 12.82 24.85 -11.81
N SER A 54 12.22 25.74 -12.60
CA SER A 54 11.15 25.38 -13.54
C SER A 54 11.65 24.37 -14.57
N VAL A 55 12.84 24.57 -15.14
CA VAL A 55 13.45 23.62 -16.09
C VAL A 55 13.77 22.29 -15.40
N LEU A 56 14.41 22.32 -14.23
CA LEU A 56 14.77 21.11 -13.49
C LEU A 56 13.54 20.30 -13.07
N ALA A 57 12.40 20.93 -12.81
CA ALA A 57 11.17 20.24 -12.46
C ALA A 57 10.62 19.32 -13.57
N PHE A 58 11.04 19.51 -14.83
CA PHE A 58 10.64 18.67 -15.96
C PHE A 58 11.66 17.57 -16.32
N LEU A 59 12.82 17.54 -15.65
CA LEU A 59 13.85 16.55 -15.95
C LEU A 59 13.56 15.22 -15.26
N PHE A 60 14.01 14.14 -15.89
CA PHE A 60 13.99 12.81 -15.28
C PHE A 60 14.98 12.74 -14.11
N LYS A 61 14.75 11.79 -13.20
CA LYS A 61 15.54 11.66 -11.97
C LYS A 61 17.02 11.39 -12.28
N GLU A 62 17.29 10.60 -13.31
CA GLU A 62 18.63 10.24 -13.77
C GLU A 62 19.41 11.48 -14.24
N ASP A 63 18.74 12.36 -15.00
CA ASP A 63 19.32 13.62 -15.48
C ASP A 63 19.57 14.58 -14.33
N LEU A 64 18.63 14.68 -13.38
CA LEU A 64 18.80 15.49 -12.17
C LEU A 64 19.98 15.01 -11.31
N VAL A 65 20.17 13.69 -11.18
CA VAL A 65 21.33 13.11 -10.51
C VAL A 65 22.61 13.49 -11.25
N ALA A 66 22.67 13.29 -12.57
CA ALA A 66 23.82 13.66 -13.38
C ALA A 66 24.16 15.16 -13.26
N LEU A 67 23.14 16.03 -13.30
CA LEU A 67 23.30 17.48 -13.13
C LEU A 67 23.82 17.86 -11.74
N SER A 68 23.42 17.14 -10.70
CA SER A 68 23.90 17.35 -9.34
C SER A 68 25.39 16.99 -9.16
N LEU A 69 25.95 16.18 -10.06
CA LEU A 69 27.35 15.77 -10.01
C LEU A 69 28.28 16.70 -10.80
N VAL A 70 27.76 17.45 -11.78
CA VAL A 70 28.58 18.30 -12.67
C VAL A 70 28.79 19.73 -12.16
N ASN A 71 27.86 20.28 -11.37
CA ASN A 71 27.93 21.68 -10.94
C ASN A 71 27.33 21.88 -9.55
N ARG A 72 28.06 22.55 -8.64
CA ARG A 72 27.64 22.76 -7.24
C ARG A 72 26.38 23.62 -7.10
N HIS A 73 26.20 24.64 -7.95
CA HIS A 73 25.00 25.47 -7.94
C HIS A 73 23.78 24.65 -8.36
N LEU A 74 23.89 23.93 -9.48
CA LEU A 74 22.83 23.01 -9.92
C LEU A 74 22.56 21.91 -8.90
N ALA A 75 23.59 21.40 -8.22
CA ALA A 75 23.42 20.43 -7.14
C ALA A 75 22.57 21.00 -6.00
N ASN A 76 22.81 22.25 -5.57
CA ASN A 76 22.06 22.87 -4.49
C ASN A 76 20.56 23.02 -4.81
N ILE A 77 20.21 23.30 -6.07
CA ILE A 77 18.81 23.46 -6.48
C ILE A 77 18.15 22.13 -6.91
N ALA A 78 18.91 21.19 -7.46
CA ALA A 78 18.41 19.88 -7.87
C ALA A 78 18.21 18.93 -6.68
N GLN A 79 19.07 19.00 -5.65
CA GLN A 79 18.99 18.09 -4.49
C GLN A 79 17.63 18.13 -3.78
N PRO A 80 17.02 19.30 -3.46
CA PRO A 80 15.67 19.35 -2.88
C PRO A 80 14.61 18.69 -3.78
N ILE A 81 14.70 18.86 -5.10
CA ILE A 81 13.78 18.23 -6.06
C ILE A 81 13.95 16.70 -6.03
N LEU A 82 15.20 16.22 -6.04
CA LEU A 82 15.54 14.80 -5.95
C LEU A 82 15.06 14.14 -4.65
N HIS A 83 15.08 14.87 -3.53
CA HIS A 83 14.69 14.37 -2.21
C HIS A 83 13.20 14.59 -1.91
N LYS A 84 12.43 15.18 -2.82
CA LYS A 84 10.98 15.34 -2.65
C LYS A 84 10.27 13.99 -2.47
N GLU A 85 10.75 12.95 -3.17
CA GLU A 85 10.32 11.57 -3.01
C GLU A 85 11.49 10.70 -2.53
N VAL A 86 11.34 10.16 -1.33
CA VAL A 86 12.26 9.20 -0.74
C VAL A 86 11.62 7.82 -0.82
N ASP A 87 12.11 7.03 -1.77
CA ASP A 87 11.71 5.65 -2.00
C ASP A 87 12.82 4.72 -1.53
N VAL A 88 12.58 4.04 -0.41
CA VAL A 88 13.52 3.13 0.23
C VAL A 88 13.10 1.71 -0.06
N SER A 89 13.89 1.03 -0.89
CA SER A 89 13.78 -0.41 -1.10
C SER A 89 14.89 -1.15 -0.36
N CYS A 90 14.53 -1.95 0.65
CA CYS A 90 15.49 -2.79 1.35
C CYS A 90 15.74 -4.11 0.60
N PRO A 91 16.99 -4.45 0.23
CA PRO A 91 17.29 -5.73 -0.39
C PRO A 91 17.24 -6.90 0.62
N THR A 92 16.77 -8.05 0.14
CA THR A 92 16.56 -9.33 0.85
C THR A 92 17.74 -9.77 1.73
N ARG A 93 18.98 -9.50 1.37
CA ARG A 93 20.15 -9.68 2.25
C ARG A 93 21.20 -8.70 1.78
N GLY A 94 21.72 -7.86 2.68
CA GLY A 94 23.02 -7.27 2.45
C GLY A 94 24.03 -8.40 2.30
N THR A 95 24.64 -8.51 1.12
CA THR A 95 26.03 -8.97 1.01
C THR A 95 26.81 -8.29 2.15
N LYS A 96 27.53 -9.07 2.96
CA LYS A 96 28.23 -8.55 4.14
C LYS A 96 29.02 -7.29 3.75
N GLY A 97 28.61 -6.12 4.25
CA GLY A 97 29.30 -4.85 4.02
C GLY A 97 28.54 -3.80 3.21
N GLU A 98 27.45 -4.13 2.53
CA GLU A 98 26.66 -3.11 1.82
C GLU A 98 25.83 -2.24 2.77
N PRO A 99 25.79 -0.91 2.55
CA PRO A 99 25.02 -0.01 3.38
C PRO A 99 23.52 -0.21 3.18
N ASN A 100 22.80 -0.35 4.29
CA ASN A 100 21.33 -0.43 4.25
C ASN A 100 20.76 0.94 3.79
N PRO A 101 19.96 0.99 2.71
CA PRO A 101 19.40 2.23 2.20
C PRO A 101 18.63 3.04 3.24
N LEU A 102 17.87 2.39 4.12
CA LEU A 102 17.14 3.04 5.22
C LEU A 102 18.10 3.83 6.13
N VAL A 103 19.23 3.23 6.48
CA VAL A 103 20.24 3.84 7.35
C VAL A 103 20.97 4.99 6.66
N LEU A 104 21.20 4.89 5.34
CA LEU A 104 21.78 5.98 4.55
C LEU A 104 20.85 7.19 4.48
N VAL A 105 19.55 6.97 4.35
CA VAL A 105 18.54 8.05 4.36
C VAL A 105 18.55 8.74 5.72
N VAL A 106 18.51 7.99 6.83
CA VAL A 106 18.61 8.56 8.19
C VAL A 106 19.83 9.45 8.33
N ARG A 107 21.01 8.94 7.94
CA ARG A 107 22.26 9.71 7.99
C ARG A 107 22.16 11.01 7.19
N THR A 108 21.59 10.93 5.99
CA THR A 108 21.47 12.08 5.07
C THR A 108 20.54 13.14 5.64
N LEU A 109 19.36 12.76 6.12
CA LEU A 109 18.38 13.71 6.65
C LEU A 109 18.82 14.32 7.99
N LEU A 110 19.52 13.57 8.84
CA LEU A 110 20.13 14.11 10.06
C LEU A 110 21.27 15.11 9.77
N ALA A 111 22.00 14.91 8.67
CA ALA A 111 23.10 15.79 8.26
C ALA A 111 22.62 17.02 7.48
N ARG A 112 21.50 16.91 6.77
CA ARG A 112 20.94 17.94 5.88
C ARG A 112 19.46 18.18 6.19
N PRO A 113 19.15 18.96 7.26
CA PRO A 113 17.76 19.31 7.60
C PRO A 113 17.02 20.03 6.47
N ASP A 114 17.74 20.77 5.62
CA ASP A 114 17.18 21.42 4.43
C ASP A 114 16.60 20.41 3.41
N LEU A 115 17.22 19.22 3.28
CA LEU A 115 16.68 18.15 2.45
C LEU A 115 15.49 17.47 3.13
N ALA A 116 15.53 17.30 4.46
CA ALA A 116 14.42 16.75 5.23
C ALA A 116 13.14 17.60 5.10
N GLN A 117 13.29 18.93 5.05
CA GLN A 117 12.22 19.88 4.77
C GLN A 117 11.64 19.78 3.35
N ALA A 118 12.42 19.28 2.39
CA ALA A 118 11.98 19.13 1.01
C ALA A 118 11.17 17.84 0.78
N VAL A 119 11.30 16.84 1.66
CA VAL A 119 10.61 15.55 1.53
C VAL A 119 9.09 15.74 1.66
N GLN A 120 8.37 15.22 0.66
CA GLN A 120 6.91 15.19 0.63
C GLN A 120 6.35 13.78 0.54
N HIS A 121 7.12 12.83 -0.01
CA HIS A 121 6.67 11.47 -0.23
C HIS A 121 7.67 10.50 0.39
N LEU A 122 7.21 9.75 1.40
CA LEU A 122 7.95 8.67 2.02
C LEU A 122 7.37 7.35 1.58
N ARG A 123 8.17 6.52 0.91
CA ARG A 123 7.82 5.15 0.54
C ARG A 123 8.86 4.20 1.11
N PHE A 124 8.41 3.27 1.93
CA PHE A 124 9.23 2.20 2.48
C PHE A 124 8.67 0.88 1.96
N ASP A 125 9.44 0.22 1.10
CA ASP A 125 9.04 -1.02 0.43
C ASP A 125 10.23 -1.99 0.37
N GLY A 126 10.02 -3.25 0.04
CA GLY A 126 11.11 -4.22 0.10
C GLY A 126 10.73 -5.60 -0.41
N TYR A 127 11.76 -6.36 -0.82
CA TYR A 127 11.61 -7.77 -1.15
C TYR A 127 12.12 -8.61 0.01
N ASP A 128 11.25 -9.50 0.50
CA ASP A 128 11.59 -10.68 1.28
C ASP A 128 12.67 -10.43 2.34
N PHE A 129 12.28 -9.93 3.51
CA PHE A 129 13.09 -10.24 4.69
C PHE A 129 13.32 -11.77 4.76
N PRO A 130 14.57 -12.23 4.77
CA PRO A 130 14.90 -13.63 4.51
C PRO A 130 14.55 -14.48 5.74
N ALA A 131 13.93 -15.63 5.51
CA ALA A 131 13.51 -16.59 6.54
C ALA A 131 12.71 -15.91 7.65
N ARG A 132 11.43 -15.61 7.35
CA ARG A 132 10.42 -15.15 8.30
C ARG A 132 10.52 -16.00 9.57
N LYS A 133 10.99 -15.39 10.66
CA LYS A 133 11.02 -16.03 11.97
C LYS A 133 9.85 -15.49 12.76
N VAL A 134 8.97 -16.39 13.14
CA VAL A 134 7.82 -16.05 13.96
C VAL A 134 8.31 -15.45 15.28
N ASP A 135 7.65 -14.39 15.71
CA ASP A 135 7.92 -13.53 16.87
C ASP A 135 9.27 -12.79 16.85
N VAL A 136 9.83 -12.55 15.67
CA VAL A 136 11.05 -11.74 15.51
C VAL A 136 10.75 -10.46 14.78
N ILE A 137 10.89 -9.34 15.50
CA ILE A 137 10.68 -8.00 14.98
C ILE A 137 11.76 -7.64 13.94
N PRO A 138 11.39 -7.02 12.80
CA PRO A 138 12.37 -6.57 11.81
C PRO A 138 13.39 -5.58 12.39
N THR A 139 14.67 -5.90 12.22
CA THR A 139 15.80 -5.07 12.65
C THR A 139 16.82 -4.90 11.53
N THR A 140 17.56 -3.79 11.55
CA THR A 140 18.66 -3.50 10.63
C THR A 140 19.89 -2.96 11.35
N ARG A 141 21.06 -3.19 10.77
CA ARG A 141 22.34 -2.77 11.36
C ARG A 141 22.58 -1.28 11.11
N LEU A 142 22.83 -0.53 12.19
CA LEU A 142 23.19 0.89 12.13
C LEU A 142 24.69 1.15 11.91
N THR A 143 25.39 0.29 11.17
CA THR A 143 26.86 0.37 11.00
C THR A 143 27.32 1.62 10.28
N HIS A 144 26.46 2.24 9.46
CA HIS A 144 26.79 3.44 8.70
C HIS A 144 26.47 4.76 9.42
N LEU A 145 25.92 4.70 10.63
CA LEU A 145 25.73 5.88 11.48
C LEU A 145 26.94 6.06 12.40
N THR A 146 27.53 7.26 12.37
CA THR A 146 28.58 7.63 13.32
C THR A 146 28.03 7.78 14.74
N ARG A 147 28.91 7.86 15.74
CA ARG A 147 28.50 8.16 17.13
C ARG A 147 27.73 9.48 17.21
N ASN A 148 28.13 10.47 16.43
CA ASN A 148 27.47 11.77 16.37
C ASN A 148 26.08 11.67 15.75
N ASP A 149 25.92 10.92 14.66
CA ASP A 149 24.61 10.72 14.02
C ASP A 149 23.61 10.05 14.98
N LYS A 150 24.07 9.00 15.69
CA LYS A 150 23.27 8.32 16.72
C LYS A 150 22.91 9.26 17.87
N GLY A 151 23.85 10.12 18.29
CA GLY A 151 23.62 11.15 19.30
C GLY A 151 22.50 12.12 18.90
N LYS A 152 22.59 12.69 17.70
CA LYS A 152 21.56 13.60 17.15
C LYS A 152 20.17 12.95 17.08
N ALA A 153 20.11 11.70 16.61
CA ALA A 153 18.87 10.95 16.55
C ALA A 153 18.24 10.74 17.94
N VAL A 154 19.05 10.29 18.91
CA VAL A 154 18.60 10.06 20.29
C VAL A 154 18.18 11.37 20.97
N GLU A 155 18.88 12.47 20.72
CA GLU A 155 18.54 13.79 21.24
C GLU A 155 17.19 14.26 20.70
N LEU A 156 16.96 14.16 19.38
CA LEU A 156 15.68 14.49 18.76
C LEU A 156 14.56 13.65 19.36
N ILE A 157 14.74 12.33 19.44
CA ILE A 157 13.76 11.40 20.03
C ILE A 157 13.45 11.79 21.48
N ARG A 158 14.46 12.06 22.32
CA ARG A 158 14.25 12.47 23.72
C ARG A 158 13.56 13.81 23.84
N SER A 159 13.84 14.74 22.93
CA SER A 159 13.21 16.06 22.88
C SER A 159 11.79 16.05 22.30
N SER A 160 11.28 14.89 21.85
CA SER A 160 9.94 14.78 21.25
C SER A 160 8.80 15.06 22.23
N GLY A 161 9.03 14.84 23.53
CA GLY A 161 8.00 14.93 24.56
C GLY A 161 7.01 13.75 24.57
N LEU A 162 7.30 12.67 23.84
CA LEU A 162 6.48 11.45 23.86
C LEU A 162 6.75 10.62 25.12
N GLU A 163 5.72 9.96 25.64
CA GLU A 163 5.76 9.16 26.88
C GLU A 163 6.85 8.06 26.83
N ASP A 164 6.97 7.34 25.71
CA ASP A 164 7.98 6.29 25.52
C ASP A 164 9.20 6.75 24.68
N ALA A 165 9.61 8.02 24.79
CA ALA A 165 10.79 8.50 24.08
C ALA A 165 12.09 7.73 24.45
N ILE A 166 12.20 7.24 25.69
CA ILE A 166 13.35 6.44 26.13
C ILE A 166 13.34 5.04 25.49
N GLY A 167 12.19 4.36 25.48
CA GLY A 167 12.03 3.08 24.80
C GLY A 167 12.28 3.22 23.30
N TRP A 168 11.72 4.26 22.68
CA TRP A 168 11.96 4.60 21.28
C TRP A 168 13.46 4.75 20.97
N ALA A 169 14.20 5.52 21.77
CA ALA A 169 15.64 5.70 21.58
C ALA A 169 16.42 4.38 21.72
N LYS A 170 16.05 3.52 22.68
CA LYS A 170 16.66 2.20 22.87
C LYS A 170 16.41 1.30 21.66
N CYS A 171 15.18 1.26 21.16
CA CYS A 171 14.77 0.49 20.00
C CYS A 171 15.44 0.98 18.70
N PHE A 172 15.58 2.30 18.55
CA PHE A 172 16.38 2.90 17.49
C PHE A 172 17.82 2.41 17.53
N LEU A 173 18.49 2.49 18.69
CA LEU A 173 19.86 2.01 18.83
C LEU A 173 20.00 0.49 18.62
N GLY A 174 18.94 -0.27 18.92
CA GLY A 174 18.80 -1.69 18.61
C GLY A 174 18.57 -1.99 17.12
N GLY A 175 18.26 -0.96 16.32
CA GLY A 175 18.05 -1.07 14.88
C GLY A 175 16.64 -1.50 14.48
N GLN A 176 15.65 -1.40 15.35
CA GLN A 176 14.27 -1.80 15.03
C GLN A 176 13.71 -0.94 13.90
N VAL A 177 13.14 -1.56 12.87
CA VAL A 177 12.75 -0.87 11.63
C VAL A 177 11.70 0.21 11.89
N ASP A 178 10.65 -0.09 12.65
CA ASP A 178 9.60 0.87 13.02
C ASP A 178 10.17 2.12 13.70
N SER A 179 11.05 1.95 14.68
CA SER A 179 11.69 3.07 15.38
C SER A 179 12.50 3.99 14.44
N ILE A 180 13.11 3.41 13.39
CA ILE A 180 13.86 4.15 12.38
C ILE A 180 12.90 4.88 11.41
N VAL A 181 11.82 4.21 10.99
CA VAL A 181 10.78 4.81 10.14
C VAL A 181 10.11 5.97 10.86
N ALA A 182 9.74 5.81 12.13
CA ALA A 182 9.19 6.88 12.96
C ALA A 182 10.15 8.08 13.03
N LEU A 183 11.46 7.85 13.14
CA LEU A 183 12.45 8.94 13.15
C LEU A 183 12.47 9.68 11.81
N LEU A 184 12.42 8.95 10.69
CA LEU A 184 12.37 9.55 9.36
C LEU A 184 11.11 10.39 9.18
N VAL A 185 9.95 9.90 9.61
CA VAL A 185 8.70 10.65 9.58
C VAL A 185 8.79 11.91 10.45
N ALA A 186 9.35 11.80 11.65
CA ALA A 186 9.59 12.94 12.56
C ALA A 186 10.55 14.00 11.99
N LEU A 187 11.49 13.61 11.12
CA LEU A 187 12.43 14.51 10.45
C LEU A 187 11.81 15.29 9.28
N THR A 188 10.66 14.87 8.76
CA THR A 188 10.10 15.38 7.49
C THR A 188 8.80 16.16 7.68
N PRO A 189 8.84 17.44 8.08
CA PRO A 189 7.66 18.21 8.48
C PRO A 189 6.68 18.55 7.35
N ARG A 190 7.10 18.41 6.09
CA ARG A 190 6.25 18.65 4.91
C ARG A 190 5.76 17.38 4.25
N VAL A 191 5.86 16.24 4.94
CA VAL A 191 5.39 14.96 4.43
C VAL A 191 3.89 15.03 4.09
N ARG A 192 3.54 14.57 2.89
CA ARG A 192 2.19 14.51 2.34
C ARG A 192 1.70 13.08 2.20
N THR A 193 2.61 12.14 1.93
CA THR A 193 2.26 10.74 1.74
C THR A 193 3.23 9.83 2.47
N ILE A 194 2.69 8.84 3.18
CA ILE A 194 3.45 7.77 3.83
C ILE A 194 2.96 6.43 3.26
N TYR A 195 3.86 5.64 2.70
CA TYR A 195 3.60 4.27 2.29
C TYR A 195 4.52 3.33 3.05
N LEU A 196 3.92 2.39 3.78
CA LEU A 196 4.58 1.26 4.43
C LEU A 196 4.16 -0.02 3.73
N GLY A 197 5.11 -0.64 3.04
CA GLY A 197 4.97 -1.99 2.51
C GLY A 197 4.91 -3.04 3.62
N GLU A 198 4.69 -4.28 3.21
CA GLU A 198 4.52 -5.45 4.07
C GLU A 198 5.56 -5.57 5.19
N ASP A 199 6.82 -5.45 4.80
CA ASP A 199 7.98 -5.63 5.66
C ASP A 199 8.20 -4.46 6.65
N PHE A 200 7.72 -3.27 6.31
CA PHE A 200 7.85 -2.05 7.12
C PHE A 200 6.64 -1.77 8.00
N SER A 201 5.59 -2.57 7.85
CA SER A 201 4.33 -2.43 8.58
C SER A 201 4.08 -3.55 9.58
N VAL A 202 5.03 -4.50 9.74
CA VAL A 202 4.95 -5.59 10.72
C VAL A 202 4.66 -5.06 12.12
N GLU A 203 5.40 -4.03 12.53
CA GLU A 203 5.10 -3.22 13.72
C GLU A 203 5.12 -1.75 13.33
N VAL A 204 4.19 -0.97 13.89
CA VAL A 204 4.11 0.48 13.70
C VAL A 204 3.93 1.20 15.05
N HIS A 205 4.50 0.64 16.10
CA HIS A 205 4.37 1.12 17.47
C HIS A 205 4.86 2.56 17.64
N TYR A 206 6.06 2.88 17.20
CA TYR A 206 6.64 4.22 17.36
C TYR A 206 6.03 5.21 16.38
N LEU A 207 5.68 4.75 15.19
CA LEU A 207 4.95 5.59 14.24
C LEU A 207 3.58 6.00 14.80
N ARG A 208 2.85 5.10 15.50
CA ARG A 208 1.55 5.45 16.10
C ARG A 208 1.68 6.52 17.18
N LEU A 209 2.78 6.50 17.96
CA LEU A 209 3.02 7.47 19.05
C LEU A 209 3.13 8.89 18.50
N LEU A 210 3.63 9.05 17.27
CA LEU A 210 3.66 10.34 16.57
C LEU A 210 2.27 10.87 16.23
N PHE A 211 1.23 10.03 16.21
CA PHE A 211 -0.13 10.39 15.82
C PHE A 211 -1.11 10.36 16.99
N GLU A 212 -0.64 10.12 18.21
CA GLU A 212 -1.49 10.14 19.40
C GLU A 212 -2.10 11.53 19.63
N PRO A 213 -3.37 11.63 20.08
CA PRO A 213 -4.07 12.90 20.23
C PRO A 213 -3.34 13.89 21.13
N GLN A 214 -2.73 13.39 22.21
CA GLN A 214 -2.02 14.20 23.19
C GLN A 214 -0.89 15.00 22.52
N HIS A 215 -0.19 14.39 21.56
CA HIS A 215 0.87 15.04 20.83
C HIS A 215 0.34 16.04 19.80
N LEU A 216 -0.66 15.63 19.00
CA LEU A 216 -1.25 16.48 17.96
C LEU A 216 -1.91 17.75 18.52
N THR A 217 -2.43 17.67 19.75
CA THR A 217 -3.12 18.77 20.43
C THR A 217 -2.22 19.61 21.35
N ALA A 218 -1.03 19.13 21.70
CA ALA A 218 -0.10 19.86 22.56
C ALA A 218 0.25 21.25 21.97
N LEU A 219 0.18 22.28 22.81
CA LEU A 219 0.56 23.65 22.47
C LEU A 219 2.08 23.81 22.64
N ASN A 220 2.82 23.69 21.53
CA ASN A 220 4.22 24.11 21.37
C ASN A 220 5.26 23.53 22.35
N THR A 221 4.93 22.50 23.12
CA THR A 221 5.87 21.83 24.04
C THR A 221 6.70 20.73 23.37
N SER A 222 6.26 20.25 22.20
CA SER A 222 6.96 19.21 21.44
C SER A 222 7.81 19.82 20.32
N SER A 223 9.00 19.26 20.12
CA SER A 223 9.86 19.54 18.97
C SER A 223 9.34 18.95 17.65
N LEU A 224 8.33 18.06 17.72
CA LEU A 224 7.75 17.40 16.56
C LEU A 224 6.69 18.28 15.89
N HIS A 225 6.56 18.11 14.58
CA HIS A 225 5.57 18.80 13.78
C HIS A 225 4.21 18.08 13.82
N LYS A 226 3.12 18.82 13.58
CA LYS A 226 1.74 18.32 13.72
C LYS A 226 1.17 17.61 12.48
N PHE A 227 2.02 17.23 11.54
CA PHE A 227 1.65 16.51 10.31
C PHE A 227 0.52 17.16 9.47
N GLU A 228 0.41 18.49 9.49
CA GLU A 228 -0.69 19.25 8.84
C GLU A 228 -0.76 19.09 7.31
N TYR A 229 0.34 18.66 6.70
CA TYR A 229 0.45 18.42 5.26
C TYR A 229 0.13 16.98 4.86
N LEU A 230 0.03 16.05 5.82
CA LEU A 230 -0.16 14.63 5.56
C LEU A 230 -1.59 14.39 5.04
N ARG A 231 -1.68 13.83 3.83
CA ARG A 231 -2.94 13.58 3.10
C ARG A 231 -3.19 12.10 2.83
N ASP A 232 -2.14 11.32 2.61
CA ASP A 232 -2.25 9.91 2.20
C ASP A 232 -1.40 9.03 3.11
N VAL A 233 -2.03 8.04 3.73
CA VAL A 233 -1.34 7.04 4.53
C VAL A 233 -1.74 5.65 4.06
N THR A 234 -0.75 4.84 3.72
CA THR A 234 -0.91 3.44 3.35
C THR A 234 -0.07 2.56 4.28
N VAL A 235 -0.73 1.68 5.03
CA VAL A 235 -0.07 0.69 5.89
C VAL A 235 -0.49 -0.72 5.46
N ASN A 236 0.38 -1.37 4.68
CA ASN A 236 0.12 -2.71 4.14
C ASN A 236 0.58 -3.83 5.08
N ASN A 237 -0.06 -3.94 6.24
CA ASN A 237 0.32 -4.95 7.23
C ASN A 237 -0.25 -6.35 6.94
N HIS A 238 -0.17 -6.81 5.69
CA HIS A 238 -0.51 -8.19 5.36
C HIS A 238 0.46 -9.16 6.06
N ALA A 239 1.75 -8.81 6.05
CA ALA A 239 2.83 -9.69 6.46
C ALA A 239 3.00 -9.89 7.96
N ALA A 240 2.46 -9.04 8.85
CA ALA A 240 2.56 -9.33 10.30
C ALA A 240 1.99 -10.69 10.68
N THR A 241 1.08 -11.24 9.87
CA THR A 241 0.59 -12.61 10.03
C THR A 241 1.67 -13.68 10.09
N TYR A 242 2.79 -13.44 9.42
CA TYR A 242 3.92 -14.36 9.40
C TYR A 242 4.88 -14.13 10.57
N TYR A 243 4.78 -12.98 11.25
CA TYR A 243 5.72 -12.54 12.28
C TYR A 243 5.20 -12.69 13.70
N HIS A 244 3.92 -12.97 13.92
CA HIS A 244 3.37 -13.11 15.28
C HIS A 244 2.57 -14.41 15.40
N ARG A 245 2.88 -15.26 16.40
CA ARG A 245 2.08 -16.47 16.73
C ARG A 245 0.68 -16.11 17.24
N ARG A 246 0.53 -14.92 17.79
CA ARG A 246 -0.73 -14.39 18.28
C ARG A 246 -1.04 -13.11 17.52
N PHE A 247 -2.27 -13.03 17.03
CA PHE A 247 -2.80 -11.87 16.33
C PHE A 247 -3.33 -10.82 17.31
N ASP A 248 -2.54 -10.44 18.31
CA ASP A 248 -2.96 -9.53 19.38
C ASP A 248 -2.56 -8.08 19.10
N PHE A 249 -2.62 -7.66 17.83
CA PHE A 249 -2.53 -6.24 17.45
C PHE A 249 -3.77 -5.48 17.94
N THR A 250 -3.82 -5.25 19.25
CA THR A 250 -4.73 -4.32 19.88
C THR A 250 -4.43 -2.91 19.38
N ASN A 251 -5.42 -2.31 18.70
CA ASN A 251 -5.55 -0.86 18.49
C ASN A 251 -4.44 -0.14 17.71
N VAL A 252 -3.58 -0.86 17.00
CA VAL A 252 -2.37 -0.28 16.38
C VAL A 252 -2.67 0.83 15.36
N PHE A 253 -3.86 0.82 14.77
CA PHE A 253 -4.24 1.77 13.72
C PHE A 253 -5.16 2.90 14.16
N GLN A 254 -5.58 2.94 15.44
CA GLN A 254 -6.49 3.99 15.91
C GLN A 254 -5.89 5.38 15.79
N SER A 255 -4.57 5.51 16.04
CA SER A 255 -3.87 6.78 16.04
C SER A 255 -3.92 7.49 14.67
N PHE A 256 -4.05 6.74 13.57
CA PHE A 256 -4.18 7.34 12.23
C PHE A 256 -5.52 8.06 12.02
N PHE A 257 -6.58 7.68 12.75
CA PHE A 257 -7.88 8.37 12.68
C PHE A 257 -7.90 9.71 13.43
N HIS A 258 -6.79 10.12 14.05
CA HIS A 258 -6.62 11.47 14.61
C HIS A 258 -6.00 12.45 13.61
N LEU A 259 -5.59 11.99 12.43
CA LEU A 259 -5.01 12.83 11.38
C LEU A 259 -6.12 13.48 10.54
N HIS A 260 -6.63 14.61 11.02
CA HIS A 260 -7.83 15.29 10.46
C HIS A 260 -7.69 15.76 9.02
N MET A 261 -6.45 15.90 8.55
CA MET A 261 -6.08 16.40 7.24
C MET A 261 -5.98 15.30 6.17
N LEU A 262 -6.25 14.04 6.51
CA LEU A 262 -6.18 12.91 5.57
C LEU A 262 -7.28 12.99 4.51
N ASP A 263 -6.85 12.81 3.25
CA ASP A 263 -7.72 12.61 2.09
C ASP A 263 -7.93 11.12 1.80
N ARG A 264 -6.91 10.30 2.11
CA ARG A 264 -6.84 8.86 1.81
C ARG A 264 -6.20 8.07 2.95
N LEU A 265 -6.80 6.95 3.29
CA LEU A 265 -6.27 6.03 4.29
C LEU A 265 -6.44 4.58 3.83
N TYR A 266 -5.33 3.84 3.78
CA TYR A 266 -5.30 2.40 3.57
C TYR A 266 -4.75 1.72 4.82
N ILE A 267 -5.53 0.82 5.42
CA ILE A 267 -5.13 0.03 6.59
C ILE A 267 -5.49 -1.43 6.35
N SER A 268 -4.49 -2.30 6.48
CA SER A 268 -4.69 -3.75 6.53
C SER A 268 -4.37 -4.26 7.93
N GLY A 269 -5.38 -4.67 8.71
CA GLY A 269 -5.18 -5.27 10.03
C GLY A 269 -6.51 -5.47 10.76
N SER A 270 -6.52 -6.31 11.79
CA SER A 270 -7.69 -6.57 12.63
C SER A 270 -7.65 -5.76 13.91
N PHE A 271 -8.79 -5.17 14.27
CA PHE A 271 -9.06 -4.77 15.64
C PHE A 271 -9.55 -6.03 16.38
N PRO A 272 -8.98 -6.40 17.53
CA PRO A 272 -9.59 -7.47 18.33
C PRO A 272 -10.98 -7.04 18.80
N GLU A 273 -11.88 -7.99 19.03
CA GLU A 273 -13.26 -7.72 19.51
C GLU A 273 -13.27 -6.94 20.85
N ASP A 274 -12.20 -7.05 21.66
CA ASP A 274 -12.00 -6.29 22.91
C ASP A 274 -11.37 -4.89 22.71
N SER A 275 -11.20 -4.46 21.45
CA SER A 275 -10.69 -3.13 21.14
C SER A 275 -11.67 -2.07 21.63
N ARG A 276 -11.14 -1.07 22.34
CA ARG A 276 -11.92 0.10 22.74
C ARG A 276 -12.42 0.79 21.46
N PRO A 277 -13.64 1.34 21.47
CA PRO A 277 -14.18 2.03 20.30
C PRO A 277 -13.23 3.13 19.85
N VAL A 278 -13.18 3.39 18.53
CA VAL A 278 -12.37 4.48 17.99
C VAL A 278 -12.96 5.81 18.45
N VAL A 279 -12.47 6.34 19.57
CA VAL A 279 -12.88 7.66 20.07
C VAL A 279 -12.00 8.72 19.43
N ALA A 280 -12.29 9.06 18.18
CA ALA A 280 -11.72 10.27 17.58
C ALA A 280 -12.59 11.47 17.98
N GLY A 281 -12.00 12.44 18.70
CA GLY A 281 -12.72 13.63 19.17
C GLY A 281 -13.20 14.58 18.06
N LYS A 282 -12.80 14.35 16.80
CA LYS A 282 -13.22 15.13 15.63
C LYS A 282 -13.44 14.22 14.42
N LYS A 283 -14.39 14.60 13.57
CA LYS A 283 -14.65 13.92 12.29
C LYS A 283 -13.52 14.18 11.29
N LEU A 284 -13.27 13.20 10.43
CA LEU A 284 -12.32 13.25 9.32
C LEU A 284 -13.02 13.84 8.08
N GLU A 285 -13.23 15.16 8.08
CA GLU A 285 -14.04 15.84 7.06
C GLU A 285 -13.43 15.80 5.65
N HIS A 286 -12.10 15.67 5.56
CA HIS A 286 -11.35 15.62 4.30
C HIS A 286 -11.24 14.19 3.73
N LEU A 287 -11.53 13.16 4.52
CA LEU A 287 -11.31 11.77 4.12
C LEU A 287 -12.33 11.36 3.06
N SER A 288 -11.84 11.23 1.83
CA SER A 288 -12.64 10.91 0.63
C SER A 288 -12.54 9.45 0.24
N ARG A 289 -11.41 8.79 0.55
CA ARG A 289 -11.15 7.40 0.22
C ARG A 289 -10.64 6.63 1.42
N LEU A 290 -11.24 5.47 1.65
CA LEU A 290 -10.87 4.55 2.70
C LEU A 290 -10.75 3.14 2.13
N ASP A 291 -9.65 2.48 2.45
CA ASP A 291 -9.36 1.11 2.07
C ASP A 291 -9.02 0.31 3.32
N LEU A 292 -9.89 -0.65 3.62
CA LEU A 292 -9.87 -1.45 4.84
C LEU A 292 -9.75 -2.92 4.48
N LYS A 293 -8.80 -3.60 5.11
CA LYS A 293 -8.64 -5.05 4.99
C LYS A 293 -8.50 -5.65 6.38
N ARG A 294 -9.17 -6.79 6.63
CA ARG A 294 -9.19 -7.51 7.92
C ARG A 294 -9.90 -6.78 9.07
N ILE A 295 -10.82 -5.87 8.77
CA ILE A 295 -11.63 -5.14 9.76
C ILE A 295 -12.97 -5.85 9.95
N GLY A 296 -13.44 -6.03 11.18
CA GLY A 296 -14.74 -6.64 11.49
C GLY A 296 -15.92 -5.71 11.16
N GLU A 297 -17.13 -6.28 11.10
CA GLU A 297 -18.34 -5.54 10.73
C GLU A 297 -18.72 -4.48 11.77
N ALA A 298 -18.60 -4.81 13.06
CA ALA A 298 -18.93 -3.89 14.15
C ALA A 298 -17.99 -2.67 14.17
N GLU A 299 -16.71 -2.85 13.84
CA GLU A 299 -15.75 -1.74 13.76
C GLU A 299 -15.95 -0.89 12.50
N LEU A 300 -16.41 -1.51 11.39
CA LEU A 300 -16.64 -0.79 10.14
C LEU A 300 -17.63 0.36 10.35
N GLU A 301 -18.74 0.12 11.06
CA GLU A 301 -19.72 1.18 11.37
C GLU A 301 -19.07 2.35 12.13
N GLN A 302 -18.27 2.04 13.16
CA GLN A 302 -17.59 3.04 13.96
C GLN A 302 -16.63 3.87 13.12
N ILE A 303 -15.81 3.22 12.28
CA ILE A 303 -14.86 3.91 11.40
C ILE A 303 -15.59 4.79 10.38
N LEU A 304 -16.64 4.27 9.75
CA LEU A 304 -17.41 5.04 8.76
C LEU A 304 -18.08 6.26 9.40
N SER A 305 -18.54 6.17 10.65
CA SER A 305 -19.12 7.30 11.38
C SER A 305 -18.16 8.49 11.52
N LEU A 306 -16.84 8.24 11.54
CA LEU A 306 -15.80 9.26 11.62
C LEU A 306 -15.57 9.98 10.29
N ALA A 307 -15.94 9.36 9.16
CA ALA A 307 -15.63 9.83 7.80
C ALA A 307 -16.91 10.28 7.07
N PRO A 308 -17.55 11.39 7.46
CA PRO A 308 -18.87 11.76 6.96
C PRO A 308 -18.91 12.04 5.46
N ASN A 309 -17.78 12.40 4.83
CA ASN A 309 -17.69 12.80 3.42
C ASN A 309 -17.06 11.73 2.53
N LEU A 310 -17.01 10.48 3.00
CA LEU A 310 -16.45 9.38 2.25
C LEU A 310 -17.20 9.15 0.94
N THR A 311 -16.47 9.11 -0.18
CA THR A 311 -17.02 8.83 -1.51
C THR A 311 -16.55 7.49 -2.07
N ASN A 312 -15.44 6.96 -1.56
CA ASN A 312 -14.81 5.75 -2.04
C ASN A 312 -14.49 4.82 -0.87
N LEU A 313 -15.11 3.64 -0.86
CA LEU A 313 -14.82 2.59 0.11
C LEU A 313 -14.35 1.33 -0.61
N ALA A 314 -13.19 0.82 -0.19
CA ALA A 314 -12.77 -0.55 -0.44
C ALA A 314 -12.72 -1.29 0.90
N TYR A 315 -13.45 -2.38 1.02
CA TYR A 315 -13.57 -3.18 2.23
C TYR A 315 -13.35 -4.65 1.88
N THR A 316 -12.23 -5.21 2.34
CA THR A 316 -11.88 -6.60 2.17
C THR A 316 -12.05 -7.34 3.49
N TYR A 317 -13.15 -8.08 3.61
CA TYR A 317 -13.36 -8.99 4.72
C TYR A 317 -12.42 -10.18 4.57
N ALA A 318 -11.67 -10.49 5.62
CA ALA A 318 -10.74 -11.61 5.62
C ALA A 318 -10.99 -12.45 6.86
N TRP A 319 -11.20 -13.74 6.66
CA TRP A 319 -11.43 -14.69 7.74
C TRP A 319 -10.28 -15.68 7.84
N TYR A 320 -10.09 -16.22 9.04
CA TYR A 320 -9.07 -17.22 9.36
C TYR A 320 -9.53 -18.03 10.57
N SER A 321 -9.02 -19.25 10.70
CA SER A 321 -9.24 -20.07 11.90
C SER A 321 -8.54 -19.43 13.10
N LYS A 322 -9.28 -19.15 14.18
CA LYS A 322 -8.69 -18.73 15.46
C LYS A 322 -7.81 -19.89 15.95
N THR A 323 -6.49 -19.71 15.98
CA THR A 323 -5.54 -20.74 16.40
C THR A 323 -5.87 -21.22 17.82
N GLY A 324 -6.18 -22.50 17.98
CA GLY A 324 -6.46 -23.13 19.27
C GLY A 324 -7.93 -23.31 19.60
N ASP A 325 -8.84 -22.79 18.77
CA ASP A 325 -10.27 -23.04 18.94
C ASP A 325 -10.66 -24.28 18.12
N SER A 326 -10.95 -25.38 18.81
CA SER A 326 -11.53 -26.60 18.22
C SER A 326 -13.01 -26.42 17.89
N SER A 327 -13.52 -25.18 17.93
CA SER A 327 -14.91 -24.87 17.62
C SER A 327 -15.15 -25.15 16.13
N THR A 328 -15.98 -26.15 15.88
CA THR A 328 -16.53 -26.53 14.57
C THR A 328 -17.55 -25.51 14.04
N GLN A 329 -17.74 -24.39 14.73
CA GLN A 329 -18.71 -23.38 14.32
C GLN A 329 -18.14 -22.57 13.16
N PRO A 330 -18.87 -22.48 12.04
CA PRO A 330 -18.45 -21.64 10.93
C PRO A 330 -18.38 -20.19 11.39
N LEU A 331 -17.33 -19.47 10.99
CA LEU A 331 -17.30 -18.03 11.19
C LEU A 331 -18.46 -17.42 10.38
N THR A 332 -19.25 -16.54 10.97
CA THR A 332 -20.41 -15.94 10.29
C THR A 332 -20.17 -14.48 9.98
N LEU A 333 -20.42 -14.08 8.72
CA LEU A 333 -20.49 -12.68 8.31
C LEU A 333 -21.97 -12.24 8.27
N ASP A 334 -22.37 -11.23 9.04
CA ASP A 334 -23.72 -10.66 9.02
C ASP A 334 -23.84 -9.53 7.98
N LEU A 335 -24.49 -9.86 6.86
CA LEU A 335 -24.73 -8.92 5.79
C LEU A 335 -25.67 -7.78 6.18
N SER A 336 -26.51 -7.97 7.20
CA SER A 336 -27.40 -6.92 7.71
C SER A 336 -26.60 -5.87 8.48
N THR A 337 -25.65 -6.32 9.32
CA THR A 337 -24.72 -5.43 10.02
C THR A 337 -23.89 -4.64 9.02
N LEU A 338 -23.28 -5.32 8.04
CA LEU A 338 -22.54 -4.65 6.96
C LEU A 338 -23.39 -3.62 6.20
N ARG A 339 -24.65 -3.94 5.88
CA ARG A 339 -25.56 -2.98 5.25
C ARG A 339 -25.81 -1.76 6.14
N ASN A 340 -26.09 -1.97 7.42
CA ASN A 340 -26.36 -0.90 8.37
C ASN A 340 -25.14 0.02 8.51
N SER A 341 -23.92 -0.52 8.53
CA SER A 341 -22.68 0.27 8.56
C SER A 341 -22.56 1.21 7.35
N LEU A 342 -23.07 0.81 6.18
CA LEU A 342 -23.00 1.59 4.94
C LEU A 342 -24.13 2.62 4.78
N GLU A 343 -25.23 2.48 5.54
CA GLU A 343 -26.45 3.26 5.34
C GLU A 343 -26.21 4.77 5.50
N GLY A 344 -25.36 5.18 6.44
CA GLY A 344 -24.97 6.57 6.67
C GLY A 344 -24.33 7.25 5.45
N HIS A 345 -23.80 6.48 4.51
CA HIS A 345 -23.07 6.97 3.33
C HIS A 345 -23.78 6.64 2.01
N ARG A 346 -25.02 6.10 2.07
CA ARG A 346 -25.79 5.66 0.89
C ARG A 346 -25.89 6.72 -0.21
N LEU A 347 -26.05 7.99 0.18
CA LEU A 347 -26.20 9.12 -0.74
C LEU A 347 -24.87 9.76 -1.16
N LYS A 348 -23.72 9.30 -0.65
CA LYS A 348 -22.41 9.92 -0.92
C LYS A 348 -21.46 8.99 -1.65
N LEU A 349 -21.51 7.69 -1.38
CA LEU A 349 -20.64 6.71 -2.01
C LEU A 349 -20.83 6.70 -3.53
N ARG A 350 -19.70 6.83 -4.24
CA ARG A 350 -19.58 6.73 -5.70
C ARG A 350 -18.84 5.46 -6.11
N TRP A 351 -17.95 4.97 -5.25
CA TRP A 351 -17.22 3.72 -5.44
C TRP A 351 -17.40 2.86 -4.20
N LEU A 352 -17.91 1.65 -4.41
CA LEU A 352 -17.96 0.60 -3.41
C LEU A 352 -17.24 -0.64 -3.93
N GLU A 353 -16.27 -1.10 -3.18
CA GLU A 353 -15.66 -2.40 -3.36
C GLU A 353 -15.80 -3.18 -2.07
N LEU A 354 -16.49 -4.31 -2.16
CA LEU A 354 -16.54 -5.33 -1.14
C LEU A 354 -15.79 -6.53 -1.71
N LEU A 355 -14.91 -7.12 -0.92
CA LEU A 355 -14.23 -8.37 -1.26
C LEU A 355 -14.24 -9.29 -0.05
N ALA A 356 -14.19 -10.60 -0.29
CA ALA A 356 -14.01 -11.60 0.75
C ALA A 356 -12.77 -12.45 0.42
N ILE A 357 -11.88 -12.67 1.38
CA ILE A 357 -10.67 -13.48 1.16
C ILE A 357 -10.46 -14.48 2.29
N ASP A 358 -10.31 -15.75 1.93
CA ASP A 358 -9.84 -16.79 2.86
C ASP A 358 -8.36 -16.57 3.13
N ASN A 359 -8.03 -16.20 4.35
CA ASN A 359 -6.66 -15.88 4.74
C ASN A 359 -5.93 -17.09 5.37
N THR A 360 -6.52 -18.30 5.30
CA THR A 360 -5.89 -19.56 5.78
C THR A 360 -4.62 -19.94 5.00
N ASP A 361 -4.52 -19.54 3.73
CA ASP A 361 -3.35 -19.78 2.86
C ASP A 361 -2.09 -19.10 3.43
N VAL A 362 -2.27 -17.97 4.12
CA VAL A 362 -1.18 -17.22 4.77
C VAL A 362 -0.54 -18.02 5.91
N LEU A 363 -1.29 -18.89 6.59
CA LEU A 363 -0.74 -19.74 7.66
C LEU A 363 -0.30 -21.12 7.16
N LYS A 364 -0.31 -21.37 5.84
CA LYS A 364 -0.11 -22.71 5.23
C LYS A 364 -1.03 -23.79 5.85
N GLN A 365 -2.22 -23.40 6.29
CA GLN A 365 -3.21 -24.36 6.74
C GLN A 365 -3.99 -24.81 5.51
N ASN A 366 -3.81 -26.08 5.10
CA ASN A 366 -4.51 -26.68 3.96
C ASN A 366 -6.02 -26.89 4.20
N THR A 367 -6.56 -26.37 5.29
CA THR A 367 -7.96 -26.53 5.69
C THR A 367 -8.71 -25.23 5.44
N LEU A 368 -9.64 -25.27 4.47
CA LEU A 368 -10.60 -24.19 4.25
C LEU A 368 -11.35 -23.92 5.57
N CYS A 369 -11.38 -22.65 5.97
CA CYS A 369 -12.20 -22.23 7.11
C CYS A 369 -13.62 -21.97 6.60
N PRO A 370 -14.65 -22.69 7.10
CA PRO A 370 -16.02 -22.47 6.65
C PRO A 370 -16.52 -21.09 7.09
N LEU A 371 -17.02 -20.33 6.12
CA LEU A 371 -17.62 -19.01 6.32
C LEU A 371 -19.14 -19.06 6.06
N GLY A 372 -19.95 -18.92 7.10
CA GLY A 372 -21.39 -18.73 6.98
C GLY A 372 -21.77 -17.29 6.65
N LEU A 373 -22.93 -17.09 6.03
CA LEU A 373 -23.55 -15.78 5.88
C LEU A 373 -24.80 -15.73 6.73
N GLN A 374 -24.93 -14.67 7.51
CA GLN A 374 -26.11 -14.36 8.31
C GLN A 374 -26.78 -13.10 7.77
N GLY A 375 -28.08 -12.99 8.06
CA GLY A 375 -28.84 -11.80 7.70
C GLY A 375 -29.35 -11.82 6.26
N SER A 376 -29.96 -10.70 5.88
CA SER A 376 -30.53 -10.55 4.55
C SER A 376 -29.46 -10.15 3.52
N PRO A 377 -29.53 -10.64 2.27
CA PRO A 377 -28.59 -10.24 1.23
C PRO A 377 -28.57 -8.72 1.01
N LEU A 378 -27.39 -8.21 0.63
CA LEU A 378 -27.15 -6.78 0.46
C LEU A 378 -28.01 -6.21 -0.66
N LYS A 379 -28.82 -5.20 -0.34
CA LYS A 379 -29.62 -4.43 -1.31
C LYS A 379 -29.03 -3.04 -1.47
N LEU A 380 -28.43 -2.77 -2.61
CA LEU A 380 -27.75 -1.50 -2.88
C LEU A 380 -28.63 -0.47 -3.60
N HIS A 381 -29.87 -0.79 -3.95
CA HIS A 381 -30.73 0.03 -4.81
C HIS A 381 -30.89 1.50 -4.36
N ASP A 382 -30.84 1.75 -3.05
CA ASP A 382 -30.95 3.09 -2.44
C ASP A 382 -29.67 3.94 -2.56
N PHE A 383 -28.57 3.36 -3.03
CA PHE A 383 -27.27 4.02 -3.17
C PHE A 383 -27.22 4.82 -4.48
N SER A 384 -28.03 5.88 -4.53
CA SER A 384 -28.31 6.66 -5.75
C SER A 384 -27.08 7.25 -6.46
N ASN A 385 -26.00 7.53 -5.73
CA ASN A 385 -24.77 8.11 -6.30
C ASN A 385 -23.70 7.08 -6.68
N LEU A 386 -23.96 5.79 -6.44
CA LEU A 386 -23.01 4.72 -6.69
C LEU A 386 -22.77 4.52 -8.20
N ARG A 387 -21.51 4.62 -8.62
CA ARG A 387 -21.09 4.51 -10.03
C ARG A 387 -20.29 3.25 -10.30
N ILE A 388 -19.47 2.83 -9.34
CA ILE A 388 -18.56 1.70 -9.49
C ILE A 388 -18.81 0.73 -8.34
N VAL A 389 -19.07 -0.53 -8.68
CA VAL A 389 -19.35 -1.61 -7.71
C VAL A 389 -18.51 -2.82 -8.02
N PHE A 390 -17.77 -3.30 -7.02
CA PHE A 390 -17.14 -4.60 -6.97
C PHE A 390 -17.70 -5.33 -5.76
N ILE A 391 -18.25 -6.53 -5.93
CA ILE A 391 -18.94 -7.21 -4.85
C ILE A 391 -19.00 -8.73 -5.09
N PRO A 392 -18.83 -9.56 -4.05
CA PRO A 392 -19.14 -10.98 -4.16
C PRO A 392 -20.58 -11.16 -4.57
N TRP A 393 -20.83 -11.87 -5.66
CA TRP A 393 -22.22 -12.05 -6.13
C TRP A 393 -23.09 -12.75 -5.07
N ILE A 394 -22.49 -13.62 -4.26
CA ILE A 394 -23.13 -14.26 -3.11
C ILE A 394 -23.64 -13.24 -2.06
N PHE A 395 -22.98 -12.09 -1.87
CA PHE A 395 -23.45 -11.09 -0.91
C PHE A 395 -24.78 -10.46 -1.31
N ILE A 396 -25.08 -10.42 -2.61
CA ILE A 396 -26.33 -9.90 -3.16
C ILE A 396 -27.39 -11.00 -3.28
N ASN A 397 -26.96 -12.19 -3.69
CA ASN A 397 -27.86 -13.26 -4.07
C ASN A 397 -28.18 -14.22 -2.92
N GLY A 398 -27.32 -14.32 -1.91
CA GLY A 398 -27.40 -15.32 -0.86
C GLY A 398 -27.24 -16.76 -1.38
N PRO A 399 -27.37 -17.76 -0.49
CA PRO A 399 -27.39 -19.18 -0.87
C PRO A 399 -28.63 -19.52 -1.72
N SER A 400 -28.50 -20.42 -2.70
CA SER A 400 -29.59 -20.79 -3.62
C SER A 400 -30.72 -21.59 -2.96
N HIS A 401 -30.43 -22.29 -1.85
CA HIS A 401 -31.38 -23.13 -1.12
C HIS A 401 -32.23 -22.33 -0.10
N GLY A 402 -32.18 -20.98 -0.15
CA GLY A 402 -32.98 -20.07 0.68
C GLY A 402 -34.03 -19.27 -0.12
N THR A 403 -34.65 -18.29 0.53
CA THR A 403 -35.69 -17.38 0.01
C THR A 403 -35.39 -16.85 -1.40
N HIS A 404 -36.43 -16.74 -2.24
CA HIS A 404 -36.35 -16.27 -3.63
C HIS A 404 -35.37 -15.11 -3.81
N THR A 405 -34.32 -15.37 -4.60
CA THR A 405 -33.22 -14.44 -4.86
C THR A 405 -33.76 -13.20 -5.56
N SER A 406 -33.50 -12.01 -5.02
CA SER A 406 -33.95 -10.77 -5.66
C SER A 406 -33.21 -10.58 -6.99
N PRO A 407 -33.92 -10.40 -8.12
CA PRO A 407 -33.27 -10.10 -9.39
C PRO A 407 -32.36 -8.87 -9.28
N LEU A 408 -31.22 -8.89 -9.98
CA LEU A 408 -30.20 -7.82 -9.91
C LEU A 408 -30.75 -6.42 -10.19
N GLN A 409 -31.82 -6.31 -10.99
CA GLN A 409 -32.51 -5.05 -11.29
C GLN A 409 -33.12 -4.35 -10.06
N TYR A 410 -33.40 -5.11 -8.99
CA TYR A 410 -33.92 -4.59 -7.72
C TYR A 410 -32.82 -4.42 -6.66
N VAL A 411 -31.59 -4.80 -6.98
CA VAL A 411 -30.46 -4.74 -6.05
C VAL A 411 -29.45 -3.68 -6.47
N ILE A 412 -29.13 -3.59 -7.76
CA ILE A 412 -28.12 -2.67 -8.29
C ILE A 412 -28.78 -1.35 -8.70
N PRO A 413 -28.29 -0.18 -8.21
CA PRO A 413 -28.79 1.12 -8.64
C PRO A 413 -28.63 1.36 -10.15
N LYS A 414 -29.58 2.08 -10.74
CA LYS A 414 -29.52 2.50 -12.15
C LYS A 414 -28.35 3.43 -12.47
N SER A 415 -27.78 4.09 -11.45
CA SER A 415 -26.64 5.01 -11.57
C SER A 415 -25.31 4.30 -11.78
N VAL A 416 -25.23 2.98 -11.51
CA VAL A 416 -24.02 2.18 -11.65
C VAL A 416 -23.61 2.12 -13.12
N VAL A 417 -22.35 2.51 -13.36
CA VAL A 417 -21.70 2.56 -14.68
C VAL A 417 -20.81 1.33 -14.88
N PHE A 418 -20.21 0.84 -13.80
CA PHE A 418 -19.32 -0.32 -13.79
C PHE A 418 -19.73 -1.28 -12.67
N LEU A 419 -20.05 -2.52 -13.05
CA LEU A 419 -20.38 -3.59 -12.12
C LEU A 419 -19.40 -4.76 -12.30
N SER A 420 -18.80 -5.21 -11.20
CA SER A 420 -18.00 -6.43 -11.13
C SER A 420 -18.57 -7.35 -10.06
N LEU A 421 -18.98 -8.53 -10.49
CA LEU A 421 -19.45 -9.61 -9.63
C LEU A 421 -18.29 -10.60 -9.43
N THR A 422 -17.82 -10.74 -8.20
CA THR A 422 -16.66 -11.57 -7.84
C THR A 422 -17.10 -12.89 -7.21
N ASP A 423 -16.34 -13.96 -7.41
CA ASP A 423 -16.58 -15.28 -6.80
C ASP A 423 -15.60 -15.62 -5.68
N ASP A 424 -15.22 -14.60 -4.92
CA ASP A 424 -14.41 -14.62 -3.72
C ASP A 424 -14.63 -15.83 -2.80
N LEU A 425 -15.88 -16.33 -2.73
CA LEU A 425 -16.30 -17.46 -1.89
C LEU A 425 -16.50 -18.78 -2.65
N HIS A 426 -16.02 -18.94 -3.89
CA HIS A 426 -16.31 -20.11 -4.74
C HIS A 426 -15.82 -21.45 -4.16
N ARG A 427 -14.80 -21.44 -3.30
CA ARG A 427 -14.27 -22.65 -2.64
C ARG A 427 -15.18 -23.18 -1.53
N GLN A 428 -16.16 -22.40 -1.07
CA GLN A 428 -17.07 -22.83 -0.03
C GLN A 428 -18.16 -23.75 -0.62
N PRO A 429 -18.37 -24.96 -0.07
CA PRO A 429 -19.13 -26.02 -0.74
C PRO A 429 -20.65 -25.89 -0.68
N TYR A 430 -21.21 -24.88 0.01
CA TYR A 430 -22.63 -24.87 0.44
C TYR A 430 -23.47 -23.71 -0.10
N TRP A 431 -23.04 -22.99 -1.15
CA TRP A 431 -23.89 -21.94 -1.75
C TRP A 431 -25.02 -22.48 -2.63
N GLY A 432 -24.88 -23.70 -3.17
CA GLY A 432 -25.92 -24.41 -3.91
C GLY A 432 -26.27 -23.87 -5.31
N TRP A 433 -25.55 -22.87 -5.81
CA TRP A 433 -25.81 -22.32 -7.14
C TRP A 433 -25.17 -23.18 -8.23
N ASN A 434 -25.93 -23.44 -9.30
CA ASN A 434 -25.37 -24.02 -10.52
C ASN A 434 -25.07 -22.92 -11.55
N ILE A 435 -24.18 -23.25 -12.49
CA ILE A 435 -23.73 -22.34 -13.55
C ILE A 435 -24.90 -21.84 -14.42
N LYS A 436 -25.96 -22.65 -14.63
CA LYS A 436 -27.11 -22.26 -15.45
C LYS A 436 -27.90 -21.14 -14.79
N ASP A 437 -28.09 -21.18 -13.48
CA ASP A 437 -28.79 -20.15 -12.72
C ASP A 437 -28.02 -18.83 -12.70
N ILE A 438 -26.70 -18.89 -12.57
CA ILE A 438 -25.81 -17.71 -12.68
C ILE A 438 -25.92 -17.08 -14.07
N LYS A 439 -25.87 -17.90 -15.14
CA LYS A 439 -26.04 -17.43 -16.52
C LYS A 439 -27.40 -16.79 -16.76
N ARG A 440 -28.47 -17.39 -16.21
CA ARG A 440 -29.83 -16.85 -16.30
C ARG A 440 -29.90 -15.49 -15.63
N MET A 441 -29.40 -15.36 -14.40
CA MET A 441 -29.33 -14.08 -13.68
C MET A 441 -28.64 -12.98 -14.50
N VAL A 442 -27.49 -13.27 -15.10
CA VAL A 442 -26.76 -12.30 -15.95
C VAL A 442 -27.55 -11.93 -17.20
N THR A 443 -28.18 -12.91 -17.83
CA THR A 443 -28.99 -12.71 -19.06
C THR A 443 -30.20 -11.83 -18.77
N ASP A 444 -30.94 -12.13 -17.70
CA ASP A 444 -32.12 -11.37 -17.27
C ASP A 444 -31.73 -9.92 -16.95
N TYR A 445 -30.60 -9.72 -16.27
CA TYR A 445 -30.12 -8.38 -15.95
C TYR A 445 -29.69 -7.59 -17.19
N LEU A 446 -29.00 -8.20 -18.16
CA LEU A 446 -28.64 -7.53 -19.41
C LEU A 446 -29.87 -7.16 -20.24
N GLN A 447 -30.90 -8.00 -20.24
CA GLN A 447 -32.17 -7.70 -20.90
C GLN A 447 -32.86 -6.50 -20.23
N TYR A 448 -32.90 -6.47 -18.90
CA TYR A 448 -33.38 -5.31 -18.15
C TYR A 448 -32.58 -4.04 -18.48
N VAL A 449 -31.25 -4.10 -18.51
CA VAL A 449 -30.39 -2.93 -18.83
C VAL A 449 -30.70 -2.37 -20.21
N LYS A 450 -30.94 -3.25 -21.19
CA LYS A 450 -31.34 -2.88 -22.55
C LYS A 450 -32.67 -2.15 -22.59
N GLU A 451 -33.66 -2.64 -21.84
CA GLU A 451 -35.03 -2.08 -21.82
C GLU A 451 -35.10 -0.78 -21.01
N ALA A 452 -34.51 -0.79 -19.81
CA ALA A 452 -34.57 0.31 -18.85
C ALA A 452 -33.57 1.43 -19.12
N LYS A 453 -32.62 1.23 -20.06
CA LYS A 453 -31.54 2.18 -20.42
C LYS A 453 -30.79 2.71 -19.19
N THR A 454 -30.25 1.78 -18.39
CA THR A 454 -29.45 2.14 -17.21
C THR A 454 -28.13 2.81 -17.60
N ALA A 455 -27.39 3.36 -16.63
CA ALA A 455 -26.08 3.95 -16.88
C ALA A 455 -24.95 2.93 -17.11
N LEU A 456 -25.26 1.63 -17.08
CA LEU A 456 -24.27 0.55 -17.11
C LEU A 456 -23.53 0.54 -18.45
N THR A 457 -22.20 0.59 -18.39
CA THR A 457 -21.31 0.49 -19.57
C THR A 457 -20.44 -0.74 -19.54
N ALA A 458 -20.27 -1.35 -18.37
CA ALA A 458 -19.37 -2.46 -18.13
C ALA A 458 -19.90 -3.43 -17.08
N LEU A 459 -19.92 -4.72 -17.43
CA LEU A 459 -20.23 -5.84 -16.54
C LEU A 459 -19.08 -6.86 -16.59
N TYR A 460 -18.49 -7.13 -15.43
CA TYR A 460 -17.40 -8.09 -15.27
C TYR A 460 -17.82 -9.21 -14.32
N MET A 461 -17.52 -10.44 -14.74
CA MET A 461 -17.65 -11.64 -13.92
C MET A 461 -16.22 -12.10 -13.59
N VAL A 462 -15.84 -12.10 -12.31
CA VAL A 462 -14.44 -12.17 -11.90
C VAL A 462 -14.20 -13.35 -10.96
N GLY A 463 -13.18 -14.13 -11.30
CA GLY A 463 -12.61 -15.23 -10.54
C GLY A 463 -12.94 -16.62 -11.13
N PRO A 464 -12.45 -17.72 -10.53
CA PRO A 464 -12.33 -19.01 -11.22
C PRO A 464 -13.65 -19.61 -11.70
N LEU A 465 -14.64 -19.72 -10.81
CA LEU A 465 -15.96 -20.30 -11.10
C LEU A 465 -16.70 -19.48 -12.15
N LEU A 466 -16.67 -18.16 -12.01
CA LEU A 466 -17.35 -17.23 -12.91
C LEU A 466 -16.62 -17.08 -14.25
N GLY A 467 -15.29 -17.12 -14.26
CA GLY A 467 -14.50 -17.07 -15.48
C GLY A 467 -14.73 -18.30 -16.35
N GLU A 468 -14.76 -19.48 -15.75
CA GLU A 468 -14.96 -20.76 -16.44
C GLU A 468 -16.43 -21.03 -16.81
N ALA A 469 -17.37 -20.34 -16.18
CA ALA A 469 -18.80 -20.52 -16.43
C ALA A 469 -19.18 -20.31 -17.92
N TRP A 470 -18.46 -19.46 -18.67
CA TRP A 470 -18.78 -19.19 -20.08
C TRP A 470 -17.87 -19.97 -21.04
N THR A 471 -18.45 -20.93 -21.77
CA THR A 471 -17.77 -21.49 -22.95
C THR A 471 -17.60 -20.42 -24.04
N ALA A 472 -16.71 -20.64 -25.01
CA ALA A 472 -16.47 -19.67 -26.09
C ALA A 472 -17.76 -19.27 -26.84
N LYS A 473 -18.64 -20.25 -27.12
CA LYS A 473 -19.93 -20.03 -27.80
C LYS A 473 -20.92 -19.25 -26.94
N GLU A 474 -21.03 -19.58 -25.66
CA GLU A 474 -21.94 -18.89 -24.74
C GLU A 474 -21.45 -17.48 -24.42
N SER A 475 -20.13 -17.29 -24.28
CA SER A 475 -19.50 -15.98 -24.13
C SER A 475 -19.85 -15.09 -25.33
N PHE A 476 -19.85 -15.63 -26.55
CA PHE A 476 -20.26 -14.90 -27.74
C PHE A 476 -21.73 -14.44 -27.67
N SER A 477 -22.66 -15.33 -27.28
CA SER A 477 -24.08 -14.98 -27.13
C SER A 477 -24.29 -13.90 -26.07
N THR A 478 -23.70 -14.05 -24.87
CA THR A 478 -23.80 -13.06 -23.80
C THR A 478 -23.17 -11.73 -24.19
N ARG A 479 -22.00 -11.73 -24.87
CA ARG A 479 -21.37 -10.51 -25.40
C ARG A 479 -22.23 -9.83 -26.46
N THR A 480 -22.93 -10.59 -27.29
CA THR A 480 -23.83 -10.04 -28.32
C THR A 480 -25.02 -9.35 -27.67
N LEU A 481 -25.65 -9.99 -26.68
CA LEU A 481 -26.72 -9.38 -25.88
C LEU A 481 -26.24 -8.11 -25.19
N ALA A 482 -25.10 -8.18 -24.49
CA ALA A 482 -24.50 -7.04 -23.80
C ALA A 482 -24.20 -5.87 -24.75
N ARG A 483 -23.61 -6.14 -25.93
CA ARG A 483 -23.38 -5.12 -26.96
C ARG A 483 -24.67 -4.48 -27.45
N SER A 484 -25.74 -5.26 -27.62
CA SER A 484 -27.06 -4.73 -27.98
C SER A 484 -27.67 -3.82 -26.90
N ALA A 485 -27.21 -3.95 -25.65
CA ALA A 485 -27.55 -3.09 -24.53
C ALA A 485 -26.54 -1.93 -24.31
N GLY A 486 -25.51 -1.80 -25.15
CA GLY A 486 -24.43 -0.80 -24.97
C GLY A 486 -23.40 -1.16 -23.88
N VAL A 487 -23.39 -2.40 -23.40
CA VAL A 487 -22.55 -2.87 -22.28
C VAL A 487 -21.37 -3.69 -22.78
N ARG A 488 -20.18 -3.43 -22.22
CA ARG A 488 -19.03 -4.33 -22.35
C ARG A 488 -19.13 -5.46 -21.32
N PHE A 489 -19.23 -6.69 -21.80
CA PHE A 489 -19.21 -7.89 -20.95
C PHE A 489 -17.87 -8.61 -21.02
N SER A 490 -17.32 -9.00 -19.88
CA SER A 490 -16.15 -9.88 -19.79
C SER A 490 -16.25 -10.83 -18.60
N ALA A 491 -15.78 -12.06 -18.78
CA ALA A 491 -15.56 -13.01 -17.70
C ALA A 491 -14.05 -13.30 -17.63
N VAL A 492 -13.47 -13.26 -16.43
CA VAL A 492 -12.04 -13.47 -16.19
C VAL A 492 -11.86 -14.42 -15.03
N THR A 493 -10.91 -15.35 -15.14
CA THR A 493 -10.65 -16.39 -14.12
C THR A 493 -9.80 -15.89 -12.96
N MET A 494 -8.99 -14.86 -13.19
CA MET A 494 -8.16 -14.26 -12.14
C MET A 494 -9.04 -13.42 -11.20
N THR A 495 -8.90 -13.64 -9.91
CA THR A 495 -9.60 -12.88 -8.86
C THR A 495 -9.11 -11.42 -8.80
N VAL A 496 -9.88 -10.55 -8.14
CA VAL A 496 -9.47 -9.15 -7.93
C VAL A 496 -8.19 -9.07 -7.10
N ALA A 497 -8.05 -9.92 -6.09
CA ALA A 497 -6.88 -9.98 -5.22
C ALA A 497 -5.61 -10.41 -5.99
N GLU A 498 -5.67 -11.48 -6.77
CA GLU A 498 -4.55 -11.95 -7.60
C GLU A 498 -4.12 -10.90 -8.64
N ASN A 499 -5.09 -10.21 -9.25
CA ASN A 499 -4.78 -9.14 -10.19
C ASN A 499 -4.03 -7.97 -9.53
N ARG A 500 -4.41 -7.63 -8.28
CA ARG A 500 -3.71 -6.59 -7.51
C ARG A 500 -2.30 -7.00 -7.15
N GLU A 501 -2.13 -8.22 -6.65
CA GLU A 501 -0.81 -8.77 -6.34
C GLU A 501 0.08 -8.78 -7.59
N SER A 502 -0.44 -9.21 -8.74
CA SER A 502 0.26 -9.13 -10.03
C SER A 502 0.64 -7.69 -10.41
N GLY A 503 -0.26 -6.74 -10.16
CA GLY A 503 -0.03 -5.31 -10.39
C GLY A 503 1.06 -4.74 -9.48
N GLU A 504 1.04 -5.08 -8.19
CA GLU A 504 2.07 -4.69 -7.23
C GLU A 504 3.43 -5.28 -7.59
N VAL A 505 3.49 -6.55 -7.98
CA VAL A 505 4.71 -7.20 -8.46
C VAL A 505 5.27 -6.47 -9.70
N LYS A 506 4.41 -6.11 -10.66
CA LYS A 506 4.81 -5.34 -11.85
C LYS A 506 5.30 -3.95 -11.51
N GLU A 507 4.64 -3.25 -10.59
CA GLU A 507 5.04 -1.91 -10.15
C GLU A 507 6.38 -1.96 -9.39
N ARG A 508 6.57 -2.94 -8.50
CA ARG A 508 7.85 -3.19 -7.82
C ARG A 508 8.95 -3.52 -8.84
N TYR A 509 8.68 -4.35 -9.85
CA TYR A 509 9.62 -4.63 -10.93
C TYR A 509 10.03 -3.36 -11.69
N ARG A 510 9.04 -2.53 -12.05
CA ARG A 510 9.26 -1.25 -12.73
C ARG A 510 10.13 -0.30 -11.90
N ARG A 511 9.92 -0.23 -10.59
CA ARG A 511 10.65 0.67 -9.70
C ARG A 511 12.05 0.18 -9.35
N TYR A 512 12.21 -1.11 -9.08
CA TYR A 512 13.42 -1.64 -8.44
C TYR A 512 14.24 -2.58 -9.34
N GLY A 513 13.76 -2.93 -10.53
CA GLY A 513 14.44 -3.82 -11.48
C GLY A 513 14.64 -5.26 -10.97
N LYS A 514 14.04 -5.61 -9.83
CA LYS A 514 14.06 -6.96 -9.23
C LYS A 514 12.68 -7.57 -9.44
N GLY A 515 12.61 -8.66 -10.21
CA GLY A 515 11.42 -9.51 -10.23
C GLY A 515 11.47 -10.51 -9.07
N PRO A 516 10.34 -11.16 -8.73
CA PRO A 516 10.39 -12.31 -7.85
C PRO A 516 11.40 -13.31 -8.42
N ARG A 517 12.48 -13.58 -7.68
CA ARG A 517 13.42 -14.63 -8.04
C ARG A 517 12.80 -15.95 -7.62
N GLY A 518 12.17 -16.64 -8.57
CA GLY A 518 11.71 -18.01 -8.42
C GLY A 518 10.29 -18.13 -7.89
N ALA A 519 9.37 -18.45 -8.79
CA ALA A 519 8.34 -19.43 -8.48
C ALA A 519 8.95 -20.83 -8.62
#